data_AF-K1SCC6-F1
#
_entry.id   AF-K1SCC6-F1
#
_cell.length_a   1.000
_cell.length_b   1.000
_cell.length_c   1.000
_cell.angle_alpha   90.00
_cell.angle_beta   90.00
_cell.angle_gamma   90.00
#
_symmetry.space_group_name_H-M   'P 1'
#
loop_
_entity.id
_entity.type
_entity.pdbx_description
1 polymer ?
#
loop_
_entity_poly.entity_id
_entity_poly.type
_entity_poly.pdbx_seq_one_letter_code
_entity_poly.pdbx_strand_id
1 'polypeptide(L)'
;MDFGIFYYIVMGLGILYLVNAVNLTDGIDGLCSSVTLVYCGAYVLICSLVGMGEMGLVAAAAGAGCLGFMVWNLHPAKVMMGDTGSMFLGV
;
A
#
# COMPACT_ATOMS: atom_id res chain seq x y z
N MET A 1 -14.16 -0.47 -23.09
CA MET A 1 -14.90 -1.74 -22.86
C MET A 1 -15.72 -1.54 -21.60
N ASP A 2 -17.00 -1.88 -21.62
CA ASP A 2 -17.85 -1.81 -20.43
C ASP A 2 -17.92 -3.20 -19.80
N PHE A 3 -17.44 -3.32 -18.57
CA PHE A 3 -17.35 -4.60 -17.85
C PHE A 3 -18.57 -4.85 -16.94
N GLY A 4 -19.49 -3.89 -16.79
CA GLY A 4 -20.72 -4.04 -16.02
C GLY A 4 -20.52 -4.68 -14.64
N ILE A 5 -21.34 -5.68 -14.30
CA ILE A 5 -21.28 -6.36 -12.99
C ILE A 5 -19.96 -7.11 -12.75
N PHE A 6 -19.29 -7.57 -13.81
CA PHE A 6 -18.02 -8.28 -13.69
C PHE A 6 -16.91 -7.38 -13.14
N TYR A 7 -16.97 -6.07 -13.40
CA TYR A 7 -16.03 -5.10 -12.83
C TYR A 7 -16.00 -5.18 -11.30
N TYR A 8 -17.16 -5.17 -10.65
CA TYR A 8 -17.26 -5.19 -9.19
C TYR A 8 -16.74 -6.51 -8.60
N ILE A 9 -17.00 -7.63 -9.26
CA ILE A 9 -16.53 -8.95 -8.82
C ILE A 9 -15.00 -9.03 -8.91
N VAL A 10 -14.44 -8.60 -10.05
CA VAL A 10 -12.98 -8.62 -10.27
C VAL A 10 -12.29 -7.67 -9.29
N MET A 11 -12.82 -6.46 -9.09
CA MET A 11 -12.26 -5.50 -8.12
C MET A 11 -12.37 -6.02 -6.68
N GLY A 12 -13.50 -6.62 -6.30
CA GLY A 12 -13.67 -7.20 -4.97
C GLY A 12 -12.65 -8.31 -4.67
N LEU A 13 -12.43 -9.22 -5.63
CA LEU A 13 -11.40 -10.25 -5.53
C LEU A 13 -9.99 -9.66 -5.56
N GLY A 14 -9.76 -8.61 -6.35
CA GLY A 14 -8.48 -7.90 -6.41
C GLY A 14 -8.11 -7.26 -5.08
N ILE A 15 -9.04 -6.55 -4.43
CA ILE A 15 -8.85 -5.97 -3.11
C ILE A 15 -8.61 -7.07 -2.08
N LEU A 16 -9.43 -8.13 -2.06
CA LEU A 16 -9.24 -9.26 -1.14
C LEU A 16 -7.86 -9.88 -1.30
N TYR A 17 -7.40 -10.05 -2.54
CA TYR A 17 -6.08 -10.58 -2.84
C TYR A 17 -4.97 -9.65 -2.33
N LEU A 18 -5.03 -8.36 -2.63
CA LEU A 18 -4.00 -7.38 -2.24
C LEU A 18 -3.90 -7.22 -0.72
N VAL A 19 -5.04 -7.13 -0.02
CA VAL A 19 -5.10 -7.04 1.45
C VAL A 19 -4.39 -8.23 2.11
N ASN A 20 -4.64 -9.44 1.62
CA ASN A 20 -3.97 -10.64 2.15
C ASN A 20 -2.50 -10.73 1.73
N ALA A 21 -2.17 -10.29 0.52
CA ALA A 21 -0.79 -10.29 0.04
C ALA A 21 0.10 -9.33 0.84
N VAL A 22 -0.37 -8.11 1.12
CA VAL A 22 0.36 -7.13 1.94
C VAL A 22 0.47 -7.61 3.38
N ASN A 23 -0.59 -8.19 3.95
CA ASN A 23 -0.55 -8.79 5.28
C ASN A 23 0.52 -9.89 5.38
N LEU A 24 0.60 -10.79 4.38
CA LEU A 24 1.63 -11.85 4.35
C LEU A 24 3.06 -11.28 4.34
N THR A 25 3.28 -10.12 3.72
CA THR A 25 4.60 -9.47 3.69
C THR A 25 5.00 -8.76 4.99
N ASP A 26 4.09 -8.62 5.96
CA ASP A 26 4.36 -8.00 7.27
C ASP A 26 5.09 -8.93 8.26
N GLY A 27 5.33 -10.20 7.89
CA GLY A 27 6.00 -11.17 8.76
C GLY A 27 7.51 -10.95 8.99
N ILE A 28 8.10 -9.94 8.35
CA ILE A 28 9.54 -9.63 8.42
C ILE A 28 9.74 -8.13 8.73
N ASP A 29 10.61 -7.83 9.70
CA ASP A 29 10.97 -6.47 10.11
C ASP A 29 11.30 -5.56 8.92
N GLY A 30 10.55 -4.48 8.75
CA GLY A 30 10.82 -3.45 7.74
C GLY A 30 10.46 -3.84 6.30
N LEU A 31 10.01 -5.07 6.02
CA LEU A 31 9.72 -5.51 4.65
C LEU A 31 8.43 -4.86 4.12
N CYS A 32 7.32 -4.98 4.83
CA CYS A 32 6.03 -4.42 4.42
C CYS A 32 6.11 -2.90 4.19
N SER A 33 6.70 -2.17 5.13
CA SER A 33 6.83 -0.70 5.05
C SER A 33 7.76 -0.25 3.93
N SER A 34 8.86 -0.96 3.65
CA SER A 34 9.80 -0.61 2.57
C SER A 34 9.24 -0.88 1.18
N VAL A 35 8.59 -2.02 0.97
CA VAL A 35 7.94 -2.34 -0.30
C VAL A 35 6.80 -1.36 -0.60
N THR A 36 6.00 -1.02 0.40
CA THR A 36 4.90 -0.06 0.26
C THR A 36 5.40 1.34 -0.09
N LEU A 37 6.53 1.76 0.49
CA LEU A 37 7.15 3.04 0.16
C LEU A 37 7.55 3.11 -1.32
N VAL A 38 8.18 2.06 -1.85
CA VAL A 38 8.55 1.97 -3.27
C VAL A 38 7.30 2.04 -4.16
N TYR A 39 6.23 1.31 -3.79
CA TYR A 39 4.95 1.36 -4.50
C TYR A 39 4.35 2.77 -4.51
N CYS A 40 4.25 3.43 -3.35
CA CYS A 40 3.74 4.80 -3.24
C CYS A 40 4.57 5.78 -4.08
N GLY A 41 5.89 5.67 -4.08
CA GLY A 41 6.77 6.52 -4.88
C GLY A 41 6.54 6.36 -6.39
N ALA A 42 6.39 5.13 -6.87
CA ALA A 42 6.05 4.86 -8.27
C ALA A 42 4.65 5.38 -8.62
N TYR A 43 3.67 5.19 -7.74
CA TYR A 43 2.30 5.64 -7.97
C TYR A 43 2.19 7.17 -8.03
N VAL A 44 2.88 7.89 -7.15
CA VAL A 44 3.00 9.36 -7.20
C VAL A 44 3.55 9.81 -8.55
N LEU A 45 4.61 9.17 -9.03
CA LEU A 45 5.23 9.50 -10.31
C LEU A 45 4.23 9.27 -11.46
N ILE A 46 3.54 8.14 -11.49
CA ILE A 46 2.53 7.83 -12.51
C ILE A 46 1.38 8.85 -12.46
N CYS A 47 0.84 9.15 -11.28
CA CYS A 47 -0.23 10.14 -11.11
C CYS A 47 0.19 11.53 -11.60
N SER A 48 1.45 11.92 -11.40
CA SER A 48 1.98 13.19 -11.91
C SER A 48 2.01 13.25 -13.44
N LEU A 49 2.26 12.11 -14.11
CA LEU A 49 2.31 12.01 -15.57
C LEU A 49 0.93 11.97 -16.22
N VAL A 50 -0.05 11.35 -15.54
CA VAL A 50 -1.43 11.18 -16.04
C VAL A 50 -2.34 12.36 -15.66
N GLY A 51 -1.86 13.27 -14.82
CA GLY A 51 -2.62 14.45 -14.37
C GLY A 51 -3.60 14.16 -13.22
N MET A 52 -3.43 13.04 -12.51
CA MET A 52 -4.28 12.61 -11.40
C MET A 52 -3.65 12.99 -10.04
N GLY A 53 -3.36 14.28 -9.86
CA GLY A 53 -2.62 14.77 -8.69
C GLY A 53 -3.26 14.46 -7.34
N GLU A 54 -4.58 14.42 -7.26
CA GLU A 54 -5.32 14.09 -6.03
C GLU A 54 -5.00 12.67 -5.52
N MET A 55 -4.97 11.69 -6.42
CA MET A 55 -4.60 10.31 -6.07
C MET A 55 -3.12 10.21 -5.71
N GLY A 56 -2.27 10.96 -6.41
CA GLY A 56 -0.85 11.08 -6.07
C GLY A 56 -0.65 11.66 -4.67
N LEU A 57 -1.45 12.64 -4.25
CA LEU A 57 -1.36 13.22 -2.92
C LEU A 57 -1.68 12.19 -1.81
N VAL A 58 -2.70 11.36 -2.02
CA VAL A 58 -3.07 10.29 -1.08
C VAL A 58 -1.94 9.26 -0.98
N ALA A 59 -1.36 8.84 -2.10
CA ALA A 59 -0.24 7.92 -2.11
C ALA A 59 1.03 8.52 -1.48
N ALA A 60 1.28 9.81 -1.67
CA ALA A 60 2.39 10.52 -1.03
C ALA A 60 2.20 10.57 0.50
N ALA A 61 0.97 10.82 0.97
CA ALA A 61 0.66 10.81 2.40
C ALA A 61 0.83 9.41 3.02
N ALA A 62 0.34 8.37 2.33
CA ALA A 62 0.54 6.98 2.76
C ALA A 62 2.04 6.60 2.80
N GLY A 63 2.80 6.98 1.77
CA GLY A 63 4.24 6.77 1.71
C GLY A 63 5.00 7.53 2.80
N ALA A 64 4.61 8.75 3.13
CA ALA A 64 5.16 9.52 4.25
C ALA A 64 4.86 8.88 5.61
N GLY A 65 3.66 8.32 5.78
CA GLY A 65 3.29 7.51 6.94
C GLY A 65 4.17 6.27 7.09
N CYS A 66 4.39 5.55 5.98
CA CYS A 66 5.30 4.39 5.93
C CYS A 66 6.74 4.79 6.27
N LEU A 67 7.24 5.91 5.74
CA LEU A 67 8.56 6.46 6.07
C LEU A 67 8.71 6.74 7.57
N GLY A 68 7.72 7.40 8.18
CA GLY A 68 7.73 7.68 9.62
C GLY A 68 7.67 6.42 10.47
N PHE A 69 6.86 5.44 10.07
CA PHE A 69 6.75 4.15 10.74
C PHE A 69 8.01 3.30 10.61
N MET A 70 8.66 3.32 9.44
CA MET A 70 9.85 2.53 9.12
C MET A 70 11.00 2.77 10.10
N VAL A 71 11.16 3.99 10.62
CA VAL A 71 12.15 4.31 11.66
C VAL A 71 12.02 3.41 12.91
N TRP A 72 10.81 2.96 13.21
CA TRP A 72 10.49 2.09 14.36
C TRP A 72 10.35 0.61 14.00
N ASN A 73 10.25 0.30 12.70
CA ASN A 73 10.00 -1.03 12.17
C ASN A 73 11.24 -1.66 11.50
N LEU A 74 12.31 -0.88 11.26
CA LEU A 74 13.60 -1.41 10.81
C LEU A 74 14.22 -2.35 11.86
N HIS A 75 14.90 -3.38 11.38
CA HIS A 75 15.52 -4.40 12.24
C HIS A 75 16.59 -3.79 13.17
N PRO A 76 16.58 -4.10 14.48
CA PRO A 76 15.56 -4.87 15.22
C PRO A 76 14.29 -4.05 15.51
N ALA A 77 13.13 -4.56 15.08
CA ALA A 77 11.87 -3.82 15.14
C ALA A 77 11.41 -3.57 16.59
N LYS A 78 10.95 -2.34 16.85
CA LYS A 78 10.40 -1.91 18.14
C LYS A 78 8.87 -1.82 18.12
N VAL A 79 8.31 -1.58 16.94
CA VAL A 79 6.87 -1.48 16.70
C VAL A 79 6.54 -2.33 15.48
N MET A 80 5.59 -3.23 15.63
CA MET A 80 5.05 -4.08 14.56
C MET A 80 3.82 -3.42 13.94
N MET A 81 3.62 -3.65 12.65
CA MET A 81 2.53 -3.03 11.92
C MET A 81 1.19 -3.70 12.24
N GLY A 82 1.17 -5.03 12.22
CA GLY A 82 0.00 -5.83 12.57
C GLY A 82 -1.10 -5.73 11.50
N ASP A 83 -2.17 -6.49 11.71
CA ASP A 83 -3.27 -6.61 10.74
C ASP A 83 -3.92 -5.26 10.39
N THR A 84 -4.03 -4.37 11.37
CA THR A 84 -4.64 -3.05 11.17
C THR A 84 -3.87 -2.22 10.15
N GLY A 85 -2.54 -2.20 10.24
CA GLY A 85 -1.70 -1.43 9.33
C GLY A 85 -1.55 -2.11 7.97
N SER A 86 -1.31 -3.41 7.96
CA SER A 86 -1.04 -4.15 6.73
C SER A 86 -2.28 -4.29 5.84
N MET A 87 -3.47 -4.47 6.42
CA MET A 87 -4.71 -4.50 5.64
C MET A 87 -5.07 -3.12 5.09
N PHE A 88 -4.81 -2.04 5.86
CA PHE A 88 -5.03 -0.67 5.37
C PHE A 88 -4.17 -0.35 4.15
N LEU A 89 -2.91 -0.79 4.14
CA LEU A 89 -2.02 -0.59 2.99
C LEU A 89 -2.37 -1.43 1.76
N GLY A 90 -3.11 -2.52 1.94
CA GLY A 90 -3.53 -3.40 0.85
C GLY A 90 -4.82 -2.97 0.14
N VAL A 91 -5.51 -1.93 0.62
CA VAL A 91 -6.71 -1.34 0.00
C VAL A 91 -6.32 -0.13 -0.85
#